data_AF-A0A7D9L7P3-F1
#
_entry.id   AF-A0A7D9L7P3-F1
#
_cell.length_a   1.000
_cell.length_b   1.000
_cell.length_c   1.000
_cell.angle_alpha   90.00
_cell.angle_beta   90.00
_cell.angle_gamma   90.00
#
_symmetry.space_group_name_H-M   'P 1'
#
loop_
_entity.id
_entity.type
_entity.pdbx_description
1 polymer ?
#
loop_
_entity_poly.entity_id
_entity_poly.type
_entity_poly.pdbx_seq_one_letter_code
_entity_poly.pdbx_strand_id
1 'polypeptide(L)'
;MFSYGSGLASAMFSLIVSDTETATAQKLFNNLADIPERLKTRTEVPPDEFVKILEIREKTHHLNNYTPWQHASDIATGAYCLLHVDEKYRRSYARRTSDGFVDFDGNCVIVEKPLEETTVPACQLY
;
A
#
# COMPACT_ATOMS: atom_id res chain seq x y z
N MET A 1 2.13 -26.92 4.39
CA MET A 1 2.34 -25.63 3.70
C MET A 1 3.48 -25.80 2.71
N PHE A 2 3.38 -25.16 1.55
CA PHE A 2 4.46 -25.12 0.55
C PHE A 2 4.74 -23.67 0.19
N SER A 3 6.01 -23.26 0.28
CA SER A 3 6.48 -21.92 -0.07
C SER A 3 7.50 -22.01 -1.20
N TYR A 4 7.37 -21.13 -2.19
CA TYR A 4 8.18 -21.10 -3.41
C TYR A 4 8.64 -19.67 -3.72
N GLY A 5 9.92 -19.52 -4.07
CA GLY A 5 10.50 -18.30 -4.62
C GLY A 5 11.37 -18.62 -5.84
N SER A 6 11.14 -17.91 -6.94
CA SER A 6 11.95 -18.00 -8.16
C SER A 6 13.44 -17.73 -7.88
N GLY A 7 14.35 -18.37 -8.63
CA GLY A 7 15.78 -18.41 -8.35
C GLY A 7 16.22 -19.85 -8.10
N LEU A 8 15.84 -20.41 -6.93
CA LEU A 8 15.35 -21.79 -6.73
C LEU A 8 15.03 -22.14 -5.24
N ALA A 9 14.65 -21.17 -4.40
CA ALA A 9 14.41 -21.46 -2.98
C ALA A 9 12.96 -21.95 -2.75
N SER A 10 12.81 -23.12 -2.17
CA SER A 10 11.49 -23.64 -1.77
C SER A 10 11.56 -24.45 -0.48
N ALA A 11 10.45 -24.49 0.26
CA ALA A 11 10.33 -25.26 1.49
C ALA A 11 8.93 -25.86 1.62
N MET A 12 8.87 -27.13 2.04
CA MET A 12 7.66 -27.78 2.49
C MET A 12 7.76 -28.01 4.00
N PHE A 13 6.72 -27.63 4.73
CA PHE A 13 6.65 -27.81 6.17
C PHE A 13 5.22 -28.07 6.64
N SER A 14 5.08 -28.68 7.81
CA SER A 14 3.80 -28.96 8.45
C SER A 14 3.52 -27.98 9.58
N LEU A 15 2.24 -27.68 9.79
CA LEU A 15 1.74 -27.01 10.98
C LEU A 15 0.82 -27.99 11.71
N ILE A 16 0.94 -28.04 13.03
CA ILE A 16 0.01 -28.77 13.90
C ILE A 16 -0.80 -27.72 14.63
N VAL A 17 -2.12 -27.72 14.43
CA VAL A 17 -3.04 -26.85 15.17
C VAL A 17 -3.42 -27.59 16.45
N SER A 18 -3.12 -26.99 17.61
CA SER A 18 -3.41 -27.63 18.90
C SER A 18 -4.90 -27.54 19.24
N ASP A 19 -5.46 -28.64 19.71
CA ASP A 19 -6.82 -28.68 20.26
C ASP A 19 -6.88 -28.15 21.71
N THR A 20 -5.73 -27.99 22.38
CA THR A 20 -5.65 -27.60 23.80
C THR A 20 -5.87 -26.10 24.04
N GLU A 21 -5.61 -25.25 23.05
CA GLU A 21 -5.76 -23.79 23.14
C GLU A 21 -6.84 -23.29 22.19
N THR A 22 -8.03 -23.87 22.31
CA THR A 22 -9.18 -23.56 21.44
C THR A 22 -9.50 -22.07 21.40
N ALA A 23 -9.33 -21.35 22.52
CA ALA A 23 -9.56 -19.90 22.60
C ALA A 23 -8.60 -19.08 21.72
N THR A 24 -7.32 -19.46 21.66
CA THR A 24 -6.31 -18.79 20.82
C THR A 24 -6.62 -19.04 19.34
N ALA A 25 -6.92 -20.28 18.97
CA ALA A 25 -7.31 -20.64 17.61
C ALA A 25 -8.61 -19.93 17.18
N GLN A 26 -9.63 -19.90 18.04
CA GLN A 26 -10.88 -19.18 17.78
C GLN A 26 -10.66 -17.68 17.62
N LYS A 27 -9.81 -17.07 18.45
CA LYS A 27 -9.46 -15.65 18.29
C LYS A 27 -8.82 -15.38 16.93
N LEU A 28 -7.93 -16.27 16.46
CA LEU A 28 -7.34 -16.17 15.13
C LEU A 28 -8.42 -16.24 14.03
N PHE A 29 -9.31 -17.23 14.10
CA PHE A 29 -10.39 -17.37 13.10
C PHE A 29 -11.33 -16.16 13.10
N ASN A 30 -11.72 -15.67 14.27
CA ASN A 30 -12.60 -14.50 14.40
C ASN A 30 -11.95 -13.23 13.82
N ASN A 31 -10.64 -13.04 14.01
CA ASN A 31 -9.90 -11.91 13.45
C ASN A 31 -9.77 -11.96 11.91
N LEU A 32 -10.06 -13.09 11.28
CA LEU A 32 -10.01 -13.28 9.82
C LEU A 32 -11.42 -13.39 9.21
N ALA A 33 -12.47 -13.42 10.03
CA ALA A 33 -13.84 -13.63 9.57
C ALA A 33 -14.38 -12.48 8.71
N ASP A 34 -13.80 -11.28 8.82
CA ASP A 34 -14.18 -10.08 8.08
C ASP A 34 -13.58 -9.96 6.68
N ILE A 35 -12.70 -10.90 6.27
CA ILE A 35 -12.05 -10.89 4.95
C ILE A 35 -13.05 -10.77 3.79
N PRO A 36 -14.15 -11.54 3.73
CA PRO A 36 -15.09 -11.43 2.63
C PRO A 36 -15.71 -10.03 2.49
N GLU A 37 -16.04 -9.38 3.60
CA GLU A 37 -16.61 -8.03 3.59
C GLU A 37 -15.55 -6.99 3.19
N ARG A 38 -14.31 -7.11 3.68
CA ARG A 38 -13.18 -6.26 3.25
C ARG A 38 -12.89 -6.37 1.77
N LEU A 39 -13.09 -7.55 1.16
CA LEU A 39 -12.90 -7.73 -0.27
C LEU A 39 -14.01 -7.08 -1.10
N LYS A 40 -15.24 -7.04 -0.58
CA LYS A 40 -16.41 -6.39 -1.21
C LYS A 40 -16.34 -4.86 -1.16
N THR A 41 -15.68 -4.28 -0.16
CA THR A 41 -15.50 -2.82 -0.07
C THR A 41 -14.42 -2.27 -1.00
N ARG A 42 -13.76 -3.10 -1.80
CA ARG A 42 -12.76 -2.64 -2.78
C ARG A 42 -13.42 -1.96 -3.96
N THR A 43 -12.76 -0.94 -4.48
CA THR A 43 -13.17 -0.27 -5.72
C THR A 43 -12.59 -1.01 -6.92
N GLU A 44 -13.45 -1.40 -7.85
CA GLU A 44 -13.04 -1.89 -9.16
C GLU A 44 -12.59 -0.72 -10.04
N VAL A 45 -11.47 -0.88 -10.74
CA VAL A 45 -10.87 0.16 -11.59
C VAL A 45 -10.89 -0.35 -13.04
N PRO A 46 -11.34 0.47 -14.02
CA PRO A 46 -11.30 0.10 -15.43
C PRO A 46 -9.88 -0.28 -15.90
N PRO A 47 -9.75 -1.21 -16.88
CA PRO A 47 -8.43 -1.66 -17.34
C PRO A 47 -7.52 -0.54 -17.86
N ASP A 48 -8.05 0.47 -18.55
CA ASP A 48 -7.25 1.57 -19.10
C ASP A 48 -6.70 2.48 -17.99
N GLU A 49 -7.49 2.72 -16.95
CA GLU A 49 -7.06 3.46 -15.76
C GLU A 49 -6.02 2.65 -14.97
N PHE A 50 -6.23 1.34 -14.82
CA PHE A 50 -5.26 0.45 -14.19
C PHE A 50 -3.90 0.48 -14.92
N VAL A 51 -3.89 0.47 -16.25
CA VAL A 51 -2.66 0.59 -17.05
C VAL A 51 -1.97 1.94 -16.83
N LYS A 52 -2.71 3.05 -16.81
CA LYS A 52 -2.14 4.38 -16.49
C LYS A 52 -1.49 4.39 -15.10
N ILE A 53 -2.10 3.74 -14.11
CA ILE A 53 -1.52 3.60 -12.77
C ILE A 53 -0.21 2.80 -12.82
N LEU A 54 -0.13 1.72 -13.60
CA LEU A 54 1.10 0.95 -13.78
C LEU A 54 2.21 1.77 -14.45
N GLU A 55 1.89 2.56 -15.47
CA GLU A 55 2.86 3.45 -16.12
C GLU A 55 3.41 4.50 -15.16
N ILE A 56 2.56 5.08 -14.31
CA ILE A 56 3.00 6.01 -13.26
C ILE A 56 3.97 5.30 -12.32
N ARG A 57 3.66 4.06 -11.89
CA ARG A 57 4.54 3.28 -11.00
C ARG A 57 5.89 3.00 -11.62
N GLU A 58 5.93 2.67 -12.91
CA GLU A 58 7.19 2.46 -13.65
C GLU A 58 8.03 3.75 -13.70
N LYS A 59 7.42 4.87 -14.12
CA LYS A 59 8.09 6.17 -14.22
C LYS A 59 8.60 6.69 -12.89
N THR A 60 7.88 6.39 -11.80
CA THR A 60 8.17 6.94 -10.46
C THR A 60 9.05 6.02 -9.60
N HIS A 61 9.30 4.78 -10.02
CA HIS A 61 9.95 3.76 -9.19
C HIS A 61 11.32 4.17 -8.62
N HIS A 62 12.08 4.98 -9.35
CA HIS A 62 13.43 5.45 -8.97
C HIS A 62 13.52 6.96 -8.73
N LEU A 63 12.41 7.69 -8.77
CA LEU A 63 12.44 9.14 -8.57
C LEU A 63 12.70 9.48 -7.11
N ASN A 64 13.55 10.50 -6.91
CA ASN A 64 13.68 11.23 -5.65
C ASN A 64 12.95 12.57 -5.77
N ASN A 65 12.82 13.29 -4.66
CA ASN A 65 12.06 14.55 -4.59
C ASN A 65 10.65 14.45 -5.21
N TYR A 66 9.92 13.39 -4.88
CA TYR A 66 8.63 13.04 -5.48
C TYR A 66 7.54 12.92 -4.41
N THR A 67 6.40 13.57 -4.67
CA THR A 67 5.19 13.48 -3.85
C THR A 67 4.15 12.66 -4.61
N PRO A 68 3.88 11.40 -4.21
CA PRO A 68 2.79 10.64 -4.80
C PRO A 68 1.46 11.33 -4.51
N TRP A 69 0.59 11.36 -5.51
CA TRP A 69 -0.77 11.82 -5.32
C TRP A 69 -1.73 10.65 -5.29
N GLN A 70 -2.60 10.64 -4.30
CA GLN A 70 -3.68 9.68 -4.12
C GLN A 70 -4.88 10.42 -3.53
N HIS A 71 -6.08 10.08 -3.96
CA HIS A 71 -7.26 10.61 -3.29
C HIS A 71 -7.39 9.97 -1.91
N ALA A 72 -7.66 10.82 -0.92
CA ALA A 72 -7.90 10.36 0.45
C ALA A 72 -8.99 9.28 0.49
N SER A 73 -10.03 9.40 -0.36
CA SER A 73 -11.15 8.45 -0.47
C SER A 73 -10.74 7.02 -0.79
N ASP A 74 -9.61 6.82 -1.48
CA ASP A 74 -9.25 5.54 -2.10
C ASP A 74 -8.44 4.63 -1.17
N ILE A 75 -7.91 5.18 -0.08
CA ILE A 75 -7.00 4.48 0.85
C ILE A 75 -7.81 3.99 2.05
N ALA A 76 -7.81 2.73 2.50
CA ALA A 76 -8.63 2.39 3.67
C ALA A 76 -8.27 3.19 4.95
N THR A 77 -9.26 3.54 5.77
CA THR A 77 -9.02 4.19 7.08
C THR A 77 -8.09 3.34 7.94
N GLY A 78 -7.10 3.97 8.54
CA GLY A 78 -6.06 3.34 9.36
C GLY A 78 -4.85 2.85 8.57
N ALA A 79 -4.88 2.85 7.24
CA ALA A 79 -3.75 2.47 6.39
C ALA A 79 -2.66 3.56 6.37
N TYR A 80 -1.41 3.12 6.22
CA TYR A 80 -0.28 4.01 6.02
C TYR A 80 -0.04 4.26 4.53
N CYS A 81 0.21 5.51 4.16
CA CYS A 81 0.48 5.94 2.79
C CYS A 81 1.80 6.71 2.70
N LEU A 82 2.45 6.63 1.53
CA LEU A 82 3.64 7.43 1.23
C LEU A 82 3.22 8.87 0.97
N LEU A 83 3.88 9.83 1.62
CA LEU A 83 3.65 11.26 1.42
C LEU A 83 4.69 11.88 0.50
N HIS A 84 5.97 11.56 0.72
CA HIS A 84 7.05 12.19 -0.01
C HIS A 84 8.29 11.32 0.03
N VAL A 85 9.04 11.34 -1.07
CA VAL A 85 10.41 10.82 -1.17
C VAL A 85 11.30 12.02 -1.39
N ASP A 86 12.22 12.32 -0.48
CA ASP A 86 13.10 13.48 -0.65
C ASP A 86 14.30 13.21 -1.57
N GLU A 87 15.13 14.21 -1.82
CA GLU A 87 16.34 14.11 -2.68
C GLU A 87 17.33 13.02 -2.23
N LYS A 88 17.32 12.67 -0.94
CA LYS A 88 18.17 11.64 -0.33
C LYS A 88 17.47 10.28 -0.23
N TYR A 89 16.36 10.10 -0.93
CA TYR A 89 15.54 8.88 -0.93
C TYR A 89 14.91 8.54 0.42
N ARG A 90 14.86 9.48 1.37
CA ARG A 90 14.16 9.29 2.64
C ARG A 90 12.65 9.42 2.38
N ARG A 91 11.88 8.51 2.99
CA ARG A 91 10.43 8.39 2.76
C ARG A 91 9.66 8.85 3.98
N SER A 92 8.75 9.79 3.78
CA SER A 92 7.81 10.25 4.78
C SER A 92 6.45 9.57 4.57
N TYR A 93 5.82 9.16 5.66
CA TYR A 93 4.54 8.44 5.64
C TYR A 93 3.54 9.12 6.57
N ALA A 94 2.26 8.92 6.27
CA ALA A 94 1.16 9.27 7.16
C ALA A 94 0.15 8.13 7.23
N ARG A 95 -0.71 8.19 8.25
CA ARG A 95 -1.81 7.26 8.46
C ARG A 95 -3.13 7.94 8.10
N ARG A 96 -3.96 7.29 7.28
CA ARG A 96 -5.31 7.76 7.00
C ARG A 96 -6.18 7.64 8.26
N THR A 97 -6.87 8.71 8.61
CA THR A 97 -7.95 8.74 9.61
C THR A 97 -9.30 8.97 8.93
N SER A 98 -10.39 9.02 9.69
CA SER A 98 -11.71 9.44 9.19
C SER A 98 -11.67 10.83 8.58
N ASP A 99 -10.83 11.71 9.14
CA ASP A 99 -10.88 13.16 8.89
C ASP A 99 -9.69 13.66 8.05
N GLY A 100 -8.76 12.77 7.66
CA GLY A 100 -7.61 13.14 6.83
C GLY A 100 -6.40 12.22 7.01
N PHE A 101 -5.21 12.81 7.07
CA PHE A 101 -3.95 12.11 7.27
C PHE A 101 -3.23 12.65 8.50
N VAL A 102 -2.62 11.77 9.29
CA VAL A 102 -1.80 12.12 10.45
C VAL A 102 -0.40 11.54 10.34
N ASP A 103 0.61 12.27 10.80
CA ASP A 103 1.97 11.77 10.91
C ASP A 103 2.11 10.78 12.10
N PHE A 104 3.34 10.33 12.36
CA PHE A 104 3.63 9.43 13.48
C PHE A 104 3.46 10.08 14.86
N ASP A 105 3.56 11.41 14.95
CA ASP A 105 3.40 12.18 16.18
C ASP A 105 1.93 12.57 16.42
N GLY A 106 1.04 12.23 15.47
CA GLY A 106 -0.39 12.50 15.53
C GLY A 106 -0.80 13.88 15.00
N ASN A 107 0.12 14.62 14.36
CA ASN A 107 -0.20 15.91 13.76
C ASN A 107 -0.88 15.72 12.42
N CYS A 108 -1.87 16.57 12.12
CA CYS A 108 -2.53 16.59 10.82
C CYS A 108 -1.53 16.95 9.71
N VAL A 109 -1.50 16.15 8.65
CA VAL A 109 -0.69 16.42 7.46
C VAL A 109 -1.59 16.84 6.32
N ILE A 110 -1.31 18.01 5.75
CA ILE A 110 -1.97 18.48 4.54
C ILE A 110 -1.30 17.78 3.35
N VAL A 111 -2.07 16.96 2.64
CA VAL A 111 -1.64 16.37 1.37
C VAL A 111 -2.13 17.30 0.26
N GLU A 112 -1.25 18.18 -0.20
CA GLU A 112 -1.59 19.09 -1.30
C GLU A 112 -1.71 18.31 -2.61
N LYS A 113 -2.77 18.58 -3.39
CA LYS A 113 -2.87 18.09 -4.77
C LYS A 113 -1.70 18.72 -5.55
N PRO A 114 -0.89 17.94 -6.29
CA PRO A 114 0.08 18.52 -7.19
C PRO A 114 -0.64 19.49 -8.14
N LEU A 115 -0.10 20.70 -8.30
CA LEU A 115 -0.51 21.58 -9.38
C LEU A 115 -0.37 20.80 -10.70
N GLU A 116 -1.39 20.88 -11.56
CA GLU A 116 -1.46 20.12 -12.81
C GLU A 116 -0.16 20.25 -13.63
N GLU A 117 0.33 19.08 -14.08
CA GLU A 117 1.33 18.86 -15.13
C GLU A 117 2.58 19.76 -15.16
N THR A 118 3.63 19.33 -14.47
CA THR A 118 4.97 19.45 -15.07
C THR A 118 5.15 18.27 -16.02
N THR A 119 4.97 18.53 -17.31
CA THR A 119 5.45 17.66 -18.40
C THR A 119 6.91 17.29 -18.13
N VAL A 120 7.15 16.06 -17.67
CA VAL A 120 8.51 15.52 -17.59
C VAL A 120 8.98 15.31 -19.03
N PRO A 121 10.07 15.95 -19.48
CA PRO A 121 10.54 15.78 -20.85
C PRO A 121 10.93 14.31 -21.06
N ALA A 122 10.38 13.71 -22.11
CA ALA A 122 10.86 12.45 -22.64
C ALA A 122 12.28 12.66 -23.19
N CYS A 123 13.30 12.49 -22.35
CA CYS A 123 14.68 12.13 -22.71
C CYS A 123 15.59 12.25 -21.48
N GLN A 124 15.87 11.12 -20.84
CA GLN A 124 17.21 10.77 -20.35
C GLN A 124 17.20 9.30 -19.90
N LEU A 125 17.25 8.42 -20.91
CA LEU A 125 17.74 7.05 -20.74
C LEU A 125 19.14 7.04 -21.35
N TYR A 126 20.16 6.81 -20.52
CA TYR A 126 21.38 6.15 -20.93
C TYR A 126 21.30 4.70 -20.44
#